data_AF-A0A933RRT3-F1
#
_entry.id   AF-A0A933RRT3-F1
#
_cell.length_a   1.000
_cell.length_b   1.000
_cell.length_c   1.000
_cell.angle_alpha   90.00
_cell.angle_beta   90.00
_cell.angle_gamma   90.00
#
_symmetry.space_group_name_H-M   'P 1'
#
loop_
_entity.id
_entity.type
_entity.pdbx_description
1 polymer ?
#
loop_
_entity_poly.entity_id
_entity_poly.type
_entity_poly.pdbx_seq_one_letter_code
_entity_poly.pdbx_strand_id
1 'polypeptide(L)'
;MRDFQKHIPFFKIFAEILFRATPLFTAAFLVALPTTLMAAPLVKWSPATLSESVSAGESVVANASFVCQTSMKGVNVFVTSELQPYVKVSPGSFGFVVPGRQYPVTITITVPSGTSPVALQGFIGLRKWQRVFPEALAVDLTVPDPCQGGPGRPDSDQDGRVDACDNCPEHPNPDQLDTDGDGVGDACEPDVFSIEHPNRCPARLAQGPDGKVYASDPQVGSVFLYDSNLNLIGELKGLSRPLGVAVDAGANIYVGSDGGDNIEAYSAEGARLFATATGSVQMPNDMALDAEGKLYVADSLANTIKVFASSGAWLRNIGGPGESDGGLLFPAAVALAYRPQGEGELFVADQGHSRVQVFDLNGNFLRTFGSAVEAFSSDWQGKFVKVQSLAFDSQGRLHAADCGLNKIQILDPMTGAYMDYYGEFGFSYGQLNVPLDIFITVEDQTIVANSGNHRLEIMQPAP
;
A
#
# COMPACT_ATOMS: atom_id res chain seq x y z
N MET A 1 -0.48 41.17 -12.53
CA MET A 1 -1.92 41.02 -12.85
C MET A 1 -2.05 40.08 -14.03
N ARG A 2 -2.46 38.82 -13.75
CA ARG A 2 -3.12 37.82 -14.61
C ARG A 2 -2.33 37.36 -15.85
N ASP A 3 -1.43 36.38 -15.73
CA ASP A 3 -1.61 34.92 -15.56
C ASP A 3 -2.30 34.22 -16.73
N PHE A 4 -1.46 33.77 -17.66
CA PHE A 4 -1.69 32.70 -18.61
C PHE A 4 -1.32 31.38 -17.93
N GLN A 5 -2.28 30.50 -17.70
CA GLN A 5 -2.02 29.16 -17.16
C GLN A 5 -3.02 28.15 -17.74
N LYS A 6 -2.47 27.00 -18.13
CA LYS A 6 -3.04 25.63 -18.23
C LYS A 6 -3.15 25.04 -19.64
N HIS A 7 -2.06 24.37 -20.05
CA HIS A 7 -2.10 23.00 -20.59
C HIS A 7 -0.82 22.24 -20.17
N ILE A 8 -1.04 21.20 -19.34
CA ILE A 8 -0.44 19.84 -19.22
C ILE A 8 1.10 19.66 -19.36
N PRO A 9 1.74 18.96 -18.40
CA PRO A 9 2.29 17.64 -18.72
C PRO A 9 2.01 16.54 -17.68
N PHE A 10 1.80 15.34 -18.22
CA PHE A 10 1.69 14.02 -17.60
C PHE A 10 3.08 13.40 -17.30
N PHE A 11 3.09 12.45 -16.35
CA PHE A 11 4.10 11.41 -16.08
C PHE A 11 5.50 11.81 -15.56
N LYS A 12 5.71 11.64 -14.25
CA LYS A 12 6.97 11.17 -13.64
C LYS A 12 6.67 10.54 -12.28
N ILE A 13 7.07 9.28 -12.13
CA ILE A 13 7.67 8.60 -10.96
C ILE A 13 7.22 7.13 -11.03
N PHE A 14 8.09 6.26 -11.57
CA PHE A 14 8.35 4.88 -11.12
C PHE A 14 9.30 4.24 -12.14
N ALA A 15 10.62 4.33 -11.87
CA ALA A 15 11.65 3.42 -12.37
C ALA A 15 13.02 3.88 -11.88
N GLU A 16 13.56 3.21 -10.85
CA GLU A 16 15.00 2.97 -10.72
C GLU A 16 15.20 1.88 -9.66
N ILE A 17 15.62 0.68 -10.09
CA ILE A 17 16.60 -0.21 -9.46
C ILE A 17 16.91 -1.30 -10.51
N LEU A 18 18.11 -1.24 -11.10
CA LEU A 18 18.81 -2.44 -11.56
C LEU A 18 20.32 -2.18 -11.62
N PHE A 19 21.01 -2.99 -10.83
CA PHE A 19 22.46 -3.16 -10.70
C PHE A 19 23.17 -3.43 -12.04
N ARG A 20 24.39 -2.88 -12.23
CA ARG A 20 25.60 -3.65 -12.59
C ARG A 20 26.88 -2.82 -12.48
N ALA A 21 27.96 -3.53 -12.18
CA ALA A 21 29.20 -3.06 -11.59
C ALA A 21 30.37 -2.93 -12.58
N THR A 22 31.24 -1.93 -12.32
CA THR A 22 32.73 -1.88 -12.46
C THR A 22 33.41 -1.95 -13.86
N PRO A 23 34.72 -1.62 -13.99
CA PRO A 23 35.41 -0.36 -13.66
C PRO A 23 36.44 0.04 -14.78
N LEU A 24 37.07 1.23 -14.72
CA LEU A 24 38.46 1.52 -15.17
C LEU A 24 38.70 3.05 -15.28
N PHE A 25 39.57 3.62 -14.44
CA PHE A 25 40.90 4.11 -14.84
C PHE A 25 41.61 4.82 -13.68
N THR A 26 42.86 4.40 -13.51
CA THR A 26 43.93 4.88 -12.62
C THR A 26 44.37 6.32 -12.90
N ALA A 27 44.72 7.09 -11.86
CA ALA A 27 46.07 7.66 -11.70
C ALA A 27 46.17 8.53 -10.43
N ALA A 28 47.23 8.26 -9.66
CA ALA A 28 47.60 8.93 -8.43
C ALA A 28 48.16 10.34 -8.68
N PHE A 29 47.92 11.25 -7.75
CA PHE A 29 48.88 12.30 -7.39
C PHE A 29 48.82 12.56 -5.88
N LEU A 30 49.81 12.01 -5.17
CA LEU A 30 50.23 12.45 -3.86
C LEU A 30 51.08 13.71 -4.05
N VAL A 31 50.67 14.83 -3.49
CA VAL A 31 51.59 15.92 -3.15
C VAL A 31 51.40 16.21 -1.66
N ALA A 32 52.41 15.82 -0.88
CA ALA A 32 52.54 16.14 0.52
C ALA A 32 53.19 17.53 0.69
N LEU A 33 52.84 18.17 1.82
CA LEU A 33 53.60 19.12 2.66
C LEU A 33 52.80 20.41 2.97
N PRO A 34 52.98 21.07 4.13
CA PRO A 34 53.48 20.60 5.44
C PRO A 34 52.46 20.84 6.57
N THR A 35 52.47 19.94 7.55
CA THR A 35 51.75 20.07 8.82
C THR A 35 52.36 21.17 9.68
N THR A 36 51.72 22.34 9.71
CA THR A 36 51.74 23.21 10.90
C THR A 36 50.45 22.96 11.66
N LEU A 37 50.45 21.94 12.54
CA LEU A 37 49.42 21.79 13.56
C LEU A 37 49.59 22.96 14.55
N MET A 38 48.98 24.10 14.24
CA MET A 38 48.51 25.00 15.29
C MET A 38 47.47 24.19 16.08
N ALA A 39 47.86 23.71 17.26
CA ALA A 39 46.92 23.11 18.19
C ALA A 39 45.83 24.16 18.46
N ALA A 40 44.65 23.93 17.90
CA ALA A 40 43.49 24.76 18.16
C ALA A 40 43.26 24.79 19.68
N PRO A 41 42.90 25.96 20.27
CA PRO A 41 42.68 26.06 21.70
C PRO A 41 41.71 24.97 22.14
N LEU A 42 42.12 24.17 23.13
CA LEU A 42 41.27 23.17 23.77
C LEU A 42 40.06 23.92 24.34
N VAL A 43 38.91 23.73 23.72
CA VAL A 43 37.63 24.20 24.25
C VAL A 43 37.36 23.33 25.48
N LYS A 44 37.35 23.96 26.66
CA LYS A 44 37.02 23.31 27.95
C LYS A 44 35.67 23.80 28.43
N TRP A 45 34.86 22.90 28.96
CA TRP A 45 33.61 23.22 29.67
C TRP A 45 33.40 22.26 30.86
N SER A 46 32.45 22.59 31.73
CA SER A 46 32.07 21.73 32.86
C SER A 46 30.98 20.74 32.44
N PRO A 47 31.14 19.42 32.67
CA PRO A 47 30.06 18.45 32.51
C PRO A 47 29.00 18.64 33.61
N ALA A 48 27.76 18.23 33.32
CA ALA A 48 26.62 18.13 34.21
C ALA A 48 26.03 16.71 34.12
N THR A 49 26.03 15.93 35.20
CA THR A 49 25.47 14.58 35.15
C THR A 49 23.95 14.63 35.16
N LEU A 50 23.29 13.85 34.30
CA LEU A 50 21.85 13.63 34.34
C LEU A 50 21.56 12.17 34.67
N SER A 51 20.78 11.93 35.73
CA SER A 51 20.33 10.60 36.13
C SER A 51 18.86 10.66 36.56
N GLU A 52 17.96 10.08 35.75
CA GLU A 52 16.54 9.94 36.09
C GLU A 52 15.99 8.60 35.60
N SER A 53 14.92 8.12 36.24
CA SER A 53 14.12 6.97 35.81
C SER A 53 12.87 7.46 35.09
N VAL A 54 12.55 6.90 33.92
CA VAL A 54 11.37 7.27 33.11
C VAL A 54 10.56 6.01 32.79
N SER A 55 9.26 6.01 33.04
CA SER A 55 8.38 4.88 32.67
C SER A 55 7.97 4.93 31.19
N ALA A 56 7.59 3.80 30.62
CA ALA A 56 7.00 3.77 29.27
C ALA A 56 5.70 4.59 29.24
N GLY A 57 5.51 5.39 28.19
CA GLY A 57 4.39 6.32 28.04
C GLY A 57 4.57 7.68 28.74
N GLU A 58 5.64 7.87 29.52
CA GLU A 58 5.93 9.13 30.22
C GLU A 58 6.92 10.03 29.47
N SER A 59 6.93 11.30 29.84
CA SER A 59 7.91 12.28 29.38
C SER A 59 8.66 12.90 30.55
N VAL A 60 9.98 12.90 30.48
CA VAL A 60 10.85 13.56 31.47
C VAL A 60 11.53 14.77 30.86
N VAL A 61 11.61 15.84 31.65
CA VAL A 61 12.23 17.12 31.28
C VAL A 61 13.39 17.42 32.22
N ALA A 62 14.59 17.33 31.68
CA ALA A 62 15.82 17.61 32.38
C ALA A 62 16.43 18.94 31.94
N ASN A 63 16.92 19.73 32.88
CA ASN A 63 17.62 20.98 32.58
C ASN A 63 19.11 20.82 32.86
N ALA A 64 19.93 21.06 31.86
CA ALA A 64 21.38 21.15 31.99
C ALA A 64 21.86 22.54 31.59
N SER A 65 23.10 22.86 31.93
CA SER A 65 23.69 24.13 31.50
C SER A 65 25.18 23.96 31.25
N PHE A 66 25.67 24.67 30.25
CA PHE A 66 27.08 24.62 29.86
C PHE A 66 27.70 26.00 29.93
N VAL A 67 28.98 26.06 30.30
CA VAL A 67 29.78 27.29 30.26
C VAL A 67 30.93 27.07 29.29
N CYS A 68 30.92 27.80 28.17
CA CYS A 68 32.03 27.75 27.23
C CYS A 68 33.12 28.73 27.64
N GLN A 69 34.39 28.30 27.64
CA GLN A 69 35.53 29.17 27.97
C GLN A 69 36.11 29.92 26.76
N THR A 70 35.60 29.67 25.54
CA THR A 70 36.07 30.29 24.29
C THR A 70 34.90 30.81 23.44
N SER A 71 35.17 31.79 22.58
CA SER A 71 34.14 32.38 21.72
C SER A 71 33.90 31.50 20.49
N MET A 72 32.63 31.18 20.19
CA MET A 72 32.26 30.33 19.06
C MET A 72 31.02 30.85 18.33
N LYS A 73 30.97 30.66 17.00
CA LYS A 73 29.82 30.99 16.13
C LYS A 73 29.31 29.72 15.45
N GLY A 74 27.98 29.56 15.35
CA GLY A 74 27.33 28.44 14.67
C GLY A 74 27.55 27.09 15.35
N VAL A 75 27.20 27.00 16.64
CA VAL A 75 27.35 25.79 17.46
C VAL A 75 26.00 25.08 17.53
N ASN A 76 25.98 23.77 17.30
CA ASN A 76 24.77 22.94 17.48
C ASN A 76 24.95 21.99 18.66
N VAL A 77 23.87 21.81 19.42
CA VAL A 77 23.78 20.75 20.42
C VAL A 77 23.27 19.51 19.71
N PHE A 78 23.90 18.36 19.95
CA PHE A 78 23.44 17.09 19.40
C PHE A 78 23.47 16.02 20.48
N VAL A 79 22.68 14.97 20.27
CA VAL A 79 22.66 13.78 21.12
C VAL A 79 23.00 12.58 20.25
N THR A 80 23.87 11.73 20.75
CA THR A 80 24.08 10.38 20.23
C THR A 80 23.54 9.41 21.26
N SER A 81 22.45 8.73 20.92
CA SER A 81 21.76 7.75 21.75
C SER A 81 21.08 6.74 20.83
N GLU A 82 20.96 5.49 21.29
CA GLU A 82 20.16 4.46 20.62
C GLU A 82 18.65 4.79 20.62
N LEU A 83 18.19 5.75 21.45
CA LEU A 83 16.82 6.25 21.45
C LEU A 83 16.55 7.38 20.47
N GLN A 84 17.40 7.65 19.49
CA GLN A 84 16.93 8.54 18.41
C GLN A 84 15.76 7.85 17.71
N PRO A 85 14.58 8.49 17.58
CA PRO A 85 14.31 9.94 17.67
C PRO A 85 13.65 10.47 18.96
N TYR A 86 13.46 9.64 19.99
CA TYR A 86 12.75 9.92 21.25
C TYR A 86 13.38 10.96 22.18
N VAL A 87 14.60 11.42 21.89
CA VAL A 87 15.32 12.44 22.67
C VAL A 87 15.39 13.74 21.90
N LYS A 88 14.85 14.81 22.49
CA LYS A 88 14.85 16.17 21.94
C LYS A 88 15.65 17.11 22.84
N VAL A 89 16.47 17.99 22.25
CA VAL A 89 17.26 18.98 23.01
C VAL A 89 16.99 20.38 22.49
N SER A 90 16.77 21.31 23.41
CA SER A 90 16.49 22.71 23.12
C SER A 90 17.40 23.63 23.94
N PRO A 91 17.92 24.72 23.37
CA PRO A 91 17.88 25.05 21.94
C PRO A 91 18.82 24.14 21.15
N GLY A 92 18.37 23.61 20.01
CA GLY A 92 19.20 22.74 19.16
C GLY A 92 20.38 23.45 18.48
N SER A 93 20.34 24.78 18.37
CA SER A 93 21.38 25.59 17.72
C SER A 93 21.60 26.94 18.39
N PHE A 94 22.86 27.35 18.50
CA PHE A 94 23.29 28.66 18.98
C PHE A 94 23.95 29.46 17.86
N GLY A 95 23.48 30.70 17.65
CA GLY A 95 24.10 31.64 16.70
C GLY A 95 25.49 32.10 17.16
N PHE A 96 25.65 32.45 18.44
CA PHE A 96 26.91 32.93 19.01
C PHE A 96 27.04 32.58 20.50
N VAL A 97 28.22 32.08 20.90
CA VAL A 97 28.57 31.66 22.26
C VAL A 97 29.67 32.57 22.81
N VAL A 98 29.44 33.15 23.98
CA VAL A 98 30.31 34.11 24.67
C VAL A 98 31.10 33.39 25.78
N PRO A 99 32.41 33.61 25.90
CA PRO A 99 33.22 33.05 26.99
C PRO A 99 32.65 33.38 28.37
N GLY A 100 32.60 32.38 29.26
CA GLY A 100 32.17 32.53 30.66
C GLY A 100 30.66 32.68 30.85
N ARG A 101 29.87 32.74 29.77
CA ARG A 101 28.40 32.76 29.86
C ARG A 101 27.84 31.35 29.98
N GLN A 102 26.86 31.19 30.87
CA GLN A 102 26.10 29.95 31.04
C GLN A 102 24.96 29.88 30.02
N TYR A 103 24.83 28.72 29.37
CA TYR A 103 23.82 28.42 28.37
C TYR A 103 22.94 27.28 28.86
N PRO A 104 21.68 27.54 29.22
CA PRO A 104 20.75 26.47 29.61
C PRO A 104 20.33 25.67 28.37
N VAL A 105 20.19 24.37 28.57
CA VAL A 105 19.56 23.44 27.62
C VAL A 105 18.52 22.62 28.37
N THR A 106 17.40 22.39 27.70
CA THR A 106 16.35 21.50 28.14
C THR A 106 16.40 20.24 27.28
N ILE A 107 16.40 19.10 27.95
CA ILE A 107 16.40 17.77 27.34
C ILE A 107 15.03 17.18 27.66
N THR A 108 14.31 16.78 26.62
CA THR A 108 13.02 16.10 26.74
C THR A 108 13.19 14.69 26.20
N ILE A 109 12.79 13.72 27.01
CA ILE A 109 12.79 12.30 26.64
C ILE A 109 11.35 11.82 26.69
N THR A 110 10.87 11.21 25.60
CA THR A 110 9.50 10.68 25.49
C THR A 110 9.57 9.21 25.09
N VAL A 111 9.17 8.30 25.98
CA VAL A 111 9.24 6.85 25.72
C VAL A 111 7.88 6.34 25.25
N PRO A 112 7.74 5.74 24.06
CA PRO A 112 6.48 5.12 23.64
C PRO A 112 6.10 3.92 24.54
N SER A 113 4.79 3.66 24.66
CA SER A 113 4.29 2.40 25.22
C SER A 113 4.84 1.20 24.42
N GLY A 114 5.12 0.08 25.09
CA GLY A 114 5.67 -1.13 24.45
C GLY A 114 7.18 -1.13 24.17
N THR A 115 7.92 -0.09 24.58
CA THR A 115 9.39 -0.07 24.41
C THR A 115 10.05 -1.08 25.36
N SER A 116 10.79 -2.06 24.83
CA SER A 116 11.60 -3.02 25.60
C SER A 116 12.61 -2.32 26.52
N PRO A 117 13.10 -2.95 27.61
CA PRO A 117 14.03 -2.31 28.54
C PRO A 117 15.29 -1.84 27.83
N VAL A 118 15.57 -0.53 27.87
CA VAL A 118 16.85 0.01 27.38
C VAL A 118 17.62 0.62 28.55
N ALA A 119 18.80 0.06 28.81
CA ALA A 119 19.82 0.76 29.59
C ALA A 119 20.52 1.73 28.64
N LEU A 120 20.34 3.02 28.89
CA LEU A 120 20.69 4.03 27.90
C LEU A 120 22.04 4.62 28.21
N GLN A 121 23.01 4.31 27.35
CA GLN A 121 24.29 4.99 27.35
C GLN A 121 24.33 5.91 26.13
N GLY A 122 24.41 7.20 26.40
CA GLY A 122 24.52 8.20 25.35
C GLY A 122 25.34 9.39 25.82
N PHE A 123 25.56 10.32 24.90
CA PHE A 123 26.06 11.61 25.29
C PHE A 123 25.48 12.78 24.52
N ILE A 124 25.43 13.91 25.21
CA ILE A 124 25.12 15.20 24.62
C ILE A 124 26.43 15.89 24.32
N GLY A 125 26.64 16.20 23.05
CA GLY A 125 27.84 16.86 22.56
C GLY A 125 27.52 18.19 21.88
N LEU A 126 28.57 18.98 21.69
CA LEU A 126 28.53 20.16 20.83
C LEU A 126 29.24 19.84 19.53
N ARG A 127 28.64 20.27 18.41
CA ARG A 127 29.27 20.21 17.09
C ARG A 127 29.35 21.60 16.48
N LYS A 128 30.47 21.89 15.84
CA LYS A 128 30.63 23.03 14.95
C LYS A 128 31.00 22.49 13.57
N TRP A 129 30.13 22.69 12.60
CA TRP A 129 30.21 21.98 11.31
C TRP A 129 30.29 20.45 11.54
N GLN A 130 31.25 19.76 10.93
CA GLN A 130 31.46 18.32 11.11
C GLN A 130 32.35 17.96 12.31
N ARG A 131 32.85 18.95 13.07
CA ARG A 131 33.73 18.69 14.22
C ARG A 131 32.92 18.53 15.49
N VAL A 132 32.95 17.32 16.04
CA VAL A 132 32.48 17.00 17.39
C VAL A 132 33.59 17.31 18.39
N PHE A 133 33.23 17.96 19.49
CA PHE A 133 34.16 18.25 20.57
C PHE A 133 34.16 17.12 21.61
N PRO A 134 35.31 16.81 22.21
CA PRO A 134 35.52 15.55 22.95
C PRO A 134 34.94 15.51 24.38
N GLU A 135 34.49 16.63 24.95
CA GLU A 135 33.95 16.67 26.33
C GLU A 135 32.43 16.43 26.32
N ALA A 136 32.03 15.17 26.27
CA ALA A 136 30.64 14.72 26.18
C ALA A 136 29.91 14.69 27.54
N LEU A 137 28.62 15.07 27.58
CA LEU A 137 27.76 14.90 28.74
C LEU A 137 27.20 13.48 28.78
N ALA A 138 27.57 12.64 29.75
CA ALA A 138 26.95 11.32 29.88
C ALA A 138 25.46 11.46 30.24
N VAL A 139 24.61 10.71 29.54
CA VAL A 139 23.19 10.57 29.85
C VAL A 139 22.97 9.10 30.21
N ASP A 140 22.70 8.86 31.49
CA ASP A 140 22.35 7.53 32.01
C ASP A 140 20.85 7.54 32.35
N LEU A 141 20.04 6.82 31.57
CA LEU A 141 18.60 6.68 31.80
C LEU A 141 18.27 5.22 32.06
N THR A 142 17.50 4.98 33.12
CA THR A 142 16.97 3.65 33.43
C THR A 142 15.48 3.63 33.09
N VAL A 143 15.11 2.86 32.06
CA VAL A 143 13.70 2.56 31.75
C VAL A 143 13.36 1.24 32.45
N PRO A 144 12.51 1.24 33.49
CA PRO A 144 12.10 0.00 34.15
C PRO A 144 11.21 -0.83 33.22
N ASP A 145 11.30 -2.15 33.35
CA ASP A 145 10.53 -3.10 32.55
C ASP A 145 9.01 -2.93 32.80
N PRO A 146 8.21 -2.54 31.80
CA PRO A 146 6.76 -2.46 31.95
C PRO A 146 6.10 -3.83 32.16
N CYS A 147 6.83 -4.93 31.91
CA CYS A 147 6.33 -6.29 31.90
C CYS A 147 6.78 -7.11 33.13
N GLN A 148 7.63 -6.58 34.02
CA GLN A 148 7.97 -7.25 35.27
C GLN A 148 6.85 -7.03 36.30
N GLY A 149 6.09 -8.10 36.53
CA GLY A 149 4.97 -8.19 37.47
C GLY A 149 5.35 -7.78 38.90
N GLY A 150 5.01 -6.54 39.24
CA GLY A 150 4.81 -6.13 40.63
C GLY A 150 3.35 -6.36 41.04
N PRO A 151 3.06 -6.63 42.32
CA PRO A 151 1.69 -6.78 42.80
C PRO A 151 0.87 -5.51 42.52
N GLY A 152 -0.31 -5.68 41.90
CA GLY A 152 -1.28 -4.60 41.65
C GLY A 152 -1.43 -4.14 40.19
N ARG A 153 -0.86 -4.86 39.21
CA ARG A 153 -1.10 -4.59 37.77
C ARG A 153 -2.30 -5.40 37.25
N PRO A 154 -3.15 -4.82 36.38
CA PRO A 154 -4.22 -5.55 35.71
C PRO A 154 -3.64 -6.65 34.80
N ASP A 155 -4.32 -7.79 34.82
CA ASP A 155 -4.16 -8.95 33.94
C ASP A 155 -5.61 -9.40 33.70
N SER A 156 -6.19 -8.88 32.62
CA SER A 156 -7.64 -8.87 32.40
C SER A 156 -8.15 -10.22 31.94
N ASP A 157 -7.32 -11.02 31.27
CA ASP A 157 -7.66 -12.37 30.78
C ASP A 157 -7.02 -13.51 31.61
N GLN A 158 -6.14 -13.17 32.56
CA GLN A 158 -5.50 -14.08 33.53
C GLN A 158 -4.57 -15.11 32.91
N ASP A 159 -3.91 -14.75 31.81
CA ASP A 159 -2.97 -15.62 31.10
C ASP A 159 -1.53 -15.56 31.65
N GLY A 160 -1.27 -14.62 32.56
CA GLY A 160 0.03 -14.38 33.18
C GLY A 160 0.85 -13.25 32.55
N ARG A 161 0.29 -12.56 31.55
CA ARG A 161 0.78 -11.29 31.01
C ARG A 161 -0.06 -10.16 31.58
N VAL A 162 0.60 -9.04 31.86
CA VAL A 162 -0.13 -7.84 32.30
C VAL A 162 -0.61 -7.10 31.08
N ASP A 163 -1.80 -6.50 31.12
CA ASP A 163 -2.46 -5.83 29.97
C ASP A 163 -1.54 -4.85 29.21
N ALA A 164 -0.60 -4.22 29.92
CA ALA A 164 0.35 -3.26 29.35
C ALA A 164 1.41 -3.88 28.42
N CYS A 165 1.56 -5.20 28.45
CA CYS A 165 2.52 -6.00 27.68
C CYS A 165 1.87 -7.23 27.05
N ASP A 166 0.55 -7.23 26.99
CA ASP A 166 -0.25 -8.30 26.44
C ASP A 166 -0.74 -7.87 25.05
N ASN A 167 -0.37 -8.63 24.02
CA ASN A 167 -0.85 -8.40 22.65
C ASN A 167 -2.31 -8.89 22.45
N CYS A 168 -2.91 -9.53 23.47
CA CYS A 168 -4.33 -9.86 23.54
C CYS A 168 -4.94 -9.65 24.94
N PRO A 169 -5.08 -8.41 25.43
CA PRO A 169 -5.46 -8.11 26.83
C PRO A 169 -6.78 -8.72 27.35
N GLU A 170 -7.64 -9.20 26.45
CA GLU A 170 -8.95 -9.77 26.78
C GLU A 170 -9.06 -11.25 26.37
N HIS A 171 -8.00 -11.87 25.82
CA HIS A 171 -8.01 -13.23 25.26
C HIS A 171 -6.72 -14.00 25.58
N PRO A 172 -6.79 -15.05 26.42
CA PRO A 172 -5.59 -15.69 26.95
C PRO A 172 -4.62 -16.23 25.88
N ASN A 173 -3.40 -15.70 25.85
CA ASN A 173 -2.31 -16.18 24.99
C ASN A 173 -0.91 -16.01 25.65
N PRO A 174 -0.57 -16.88 26.61
CA PRO A 174 0.65 -16.71 27.43
C PRO A 174 1.97 -16.69 26.62
N ASP A 175 1.95 -17.30 25.44
CA ASP A 175 3.06 -17.36 24.49
C ASP A 175 3.24 -16.08 23.66
N GLN A 176 2.23 -15.18 23.67
CA GLN A 176 2.23 -13.90 22.98
C GLN A 176 2.57 -14.06 21.50
N LEU A 177 2.05 -15.12 20.88
CA LEU A 177 2.28 -15.37 19.46
C LEU A 177 1.62 -14.25 18.65
N ASP A 178 2.41 -13.65 17.78
CA ASP A 178 2.05 -12.59 16.83
C ASP A 178 2.80 -12.93 15.55
N THR A 179 2.10 -13.61 14.63
CA THR A 179 2.70 -14.19 13.43
C THR A 179 3.05 -13.13 12.39
N ASP A 180 2.28 -12.04 12.29
CA ASP A 180 2.46 -11.01 11.27
C ASP A 180 3.23 -9.75 11.77
N GLY A 181 3.46 -9.65 13.07
CA GLY A 181 4.27 -8.64 13.72
C GLY A 181 3.60 -7.27 13.82
N ASP A 182 2.27 -7.21 13.74
CA ASP A 182 1.51 -5.96 13.78
C ASP A 182 1.23 -5.45 15.21
N GLY A 183 1.51 -6.29 16.22
CA GLY A 183 1.34 -5.99 17.64
C GLY A 183 0.01 -6.47 18.25
N VAL A 184 -0.85 -7.14 17.49
CA VAL A 184 -2.03 -7.88 17.95
C VAL A 184 -1.71 -9.38 17.96
N GLY A 185 -2.11 -10.11 19.01
CA GLY A 185 -1.81 -11.54 19.08
C GLY A 185 -2.80 -12.40 18.30
N ASP A 186 -2.29 -13.52 17.75
CA ASP A 186 -3.06 -14.48 16.95
C ASP A 186 -4.34 -14.99 17.66
N ALA A 187 -4.41 -14.93 19.00
CA ALA A 187 -5.50 -15.44 19.82
C ALA A 187 -6.72 -14.51 19.94
N CYS A 188 -6.51 -13.20 19.80
CA CYS A 188 -7.57 -12.18 19.83
C CYS A 188 -7.89 -11.64 18.43
N GLU A 189 -7.24 -12.19 17.41
CA GLU A 189 -7.63 -11.95 16.04
C GLU A 189 -8.99 -12.62 15.76
N PRO A 190 -9.98 -11.88 15.22
CA PRO A 190 -11.23 -12.46 14.78
C PRO A 190 -11.00 -13.26 13.49
N ASP A 191 -10.59 -14.51 13.68
CA ASP A 191 -10.62 -15.64 12.74
C ASP A 191 -9.53 -15.73 11.65
N VAL A 192 -8.46 -16.46 12.01
CA VAL A 192 -7.78 -17.57 11.32
C VAL A 192 -7.22 -17.38 9.89
N PHE A 193 -5.91 -17.59 9.78
CA PHE A 193 -5.04 -17.77 8.61
C PHE A 193 -4.36 -16.50 8.06
N SER A 194 -3.46 -15.91 8.85
CA SER A 194 -2.22 -15.33 8.32
C SER A 194 -1.33 -16.45 7.75
N ILE A 195 -1.83 -17.17 6.73
CA ILE A 195 -0.94 -17.68 5.69
C ILE A 195 -0.19 -16.44 5.23
N GLU A 196 1.15 -16.46 5.20
CA GLU A 196 1.94 -15.51 4.43
C GLU A 196 1.30 -15.45 3.03
N HIS A 197 0.39 -14.50 2.81
CA HIS A 197 -0.26 -14.40 1.52
C HIS A 197 0.83 -13.85 0.62
N PRO A 198 1.22 -14.57 -0.45
CA PRO A 198 2.30 -14.13 -1.31
C PRO A 198 1.93 -12.84 -2.10
N ASN A 199 0.68 -12.40 -1.97
CA ASN A 199 0.13 -11.18 -2.50
C ASN A 199 0.89 -9.94 -1.99
N ARG A 200 1.54 -9.25 -2.91
CA ARG A 200 2.13 -7.91 -2.73
C ARG A 200 1.21 -6.84 -3.29
N CYS A 201 0.46 -7.16 -4.34
CA CYS A 201 -0.44 -6.24 -5.02
C CYS A 201 -1.48 -7.03 -5.83
N PRO A 202 -2.41 -7.74 -5.16
CA PRO A 202 -3.43 -8.49 -5.87
C PRO A 202 -4.24 -7.50 -6.73
N ALA A 203 -4.31 -7.71 -8.04
CA ALA A 203 -4.81 -6.69 -8.97
C ALA A 203 -6.11 -7.08 -9.65
N ARG A 204 -6.25 -8.32 -10.11
CA ARG A 204 -7.47 -8.84 -10.76
C ARG A 204 -7.77 -10.26 -10.31
N LEU A 205 -9.05 -10.61 -10.34
CA LEU A 205 -9.65 -11.84 -9.86
C LEU A 205 -10.47 -12.49 -10.96
N ALA A 206 -10.43 -13.82 -11.02
CA ALA A 206 -11.34 -14.61 -11.84
C ALA A 206 -11.66 -15.94 -11.14
N GLN A 207 -12.80 -16.55 -11.45
CA GLN A 207 -13.13 -17.90 -10.97
C GLN A 207 -13.19 -18.88 -12.14
N GLY A 208 -12.58 -20.04 -11.95
CA GLY A 208 -12.68 -21.17 -12.87
C GLY A 208 -13.97 -21.97 -12.67
N PRO A 209 -14.34 -22.82 -13.64
CA PRO A 209 -15.53 -23.68 -13.54
C PRO A 209 -15.43 -24.74 -12.43
N ASP A 210 -14.24 -24.96 -11.87
CA ASP A 210 -13.98 -25.84 -10.72
C ASP A 210 -14.07 -25.12 -9.36
N GLY A 211 -14.48 -23.84 -9.36
CA GLY A 211 -14.65 -23.02 -8.17
C GLY A 211 -13.36 -22.36 -7.67
N LYS A 212 -12.21 -22.63 -8.29
CA LYS A 212 -10.94 -21.99 -7.93
C LYS A 212 -10.95 -20.51 -8.24
N VAL A 213 -10.32 -19.73 -7.38
CA VAL A 213 -10.13 -18.28 -7.56
C VAL A 213 -8.70 -18.00 -7.99
N TYR A 214 -8.54 -17.18 -9.01
CA TYR A 214 -7.27 -16.82 -9.61
C TYR A 214 -7.03 -15.35 -9.36
N ALA A 215 -5.92 -15.00 -8.72
CA ALA A 215 -5.56 -13.61 -8.43
C ALA A 215 -4.24 -13.24 -9.10
N SER A 216 -4.25 -12.24 -9.98
CA SER A 216 -3.02 -11.70 -10.55
C SER A 216 -2.28 -10.82 -9.55
N ASP A 217 -0.96 -10.96 -9.51
CA ASP A 217 -0.07 -10.09 -8.75
C ASP A 217 1.02 -9.52 -9.67
N PRO A 218 0.87 -8.26 -10.13
CA PRO A 218 1.82 -7.63 -11.03
C PRO A 218 3.19 -7.37 -10.39
N GLN A 219 3.26 -7.22 -9.06
CA GLN A 219 4.51 -6.94 -8.35
C GLN A 219 5.34 -8.21 -8.17
N VAL A 220 4.70 -9.35 -7.93
CA VAL A 220 5.36 -10.64 -7.84
C VAL A 220 5.68 -11.21 -9.22
N GLY A 221 4.82 -10.95 -10.20
CA GLY A 221 4.94 -11.58 -11.52
C GLY A 221 4.29 -12.98 -11.55
N SER A 222 3.19 -13.14 -10.82
CA SER A 222 2.49 -14.42 -10.67
C SER A 222 0.97 -14.27 -10.74
N VAL A 223 0.29 -15.37 -11.03
CA VAL A 223 -1.13 -15.54 -10.73
C VAL A 223 -1.25 -16.61 -9.66
N PHE A 224 -1.81 -16.26 -8.51
CA PHE A 224 -2.05 -17.18 -7.40
C PHE A 224 -3.39 -17.88 -7.56
N LEU A 225 -3.43 -19.16 -7.19
CA LEU A 225 -4.61 -20.00 -7.27
C LEU A 225 -5.08 -20.33 -5.86
N TYR A 226 -6.36 -20.11 -5.61
CA TYR A 226 -7.02 -20.34 -4.34
C TYR A 226 -8.19 -21.31 -4.51
N ASP A 227 -8.53 -22.04 -3.45
CA ASP A 227 -9.81 -22.73 -3.37
C ASP A 227 -10.96 -21.75 -3.05
N SER A 228 -12.19 -22.26 -2.96
CA SER A 228 -13.38 -21.45 -2.66
C SER A 228 -13.36 -20.78 -1.29
N ASN A 229 -12.51 -21.24 -0.36
CA ASN A 229 -12.35 -20.67 0.97
C ASN A 229 -11.14 -19.73 1.03
N LEU A 230 -10.56 -19.35 -0.11
CA LEU A 230 -9.34 -18.55 -0.23
C LEU A 230 -8.09 -19.21 0.37
N ASN A 231 -8.02 -20.53 0.47
CA ASN A 231 -6.75 -21.21 0.78
C ASN A 231 -5.87 -21.25 -0.48
N LEU A 232 -4.59 -20.88 -0.35
CA LEU A 232 -3.64 -20.95 -1.45
C LEU A 232 -3.36 -22.41 -1.84
N ILE A 233 -3.60 -22.77 -3.10
CA ILE A 233 -3.44 -24.13 -3.62
C ILE A 233 -2.46 -24.23 -4.80
N GLY A 234 -2.02 -23.10 -5.36
CA GLY A 234 -1.08 -23.10 -6.47
C GLY A 234 -0.64 -21.71 -6.91
N GLU A 235 0.29 -21.68 -7.85
CA GLU A 235 0.85 -20.44 -8.39
C GLU A 235 1.35 -20.66 -9.83
N LEU A 236 0.94 -19.76 -10.72
CA LEU A 236 1.50 -19.64 -12.07
C LEU A 236 2.60 -18.58 -12.05
N LYS A 237 3.85 -19.03 -12.18
CA LYS A 237 5.07 -18.22 -12.00
C LYS A 237 5.66 -17.71 -13.31
N GLY A 238 6.53 -16.70 -13.19
CA GLY A 238 7.40 -16.25 -14.28
C GLY A 238 6.68 -15.38 -15.30
N LEU A 239 5.58 -14.77 -14.89
CA LEU A 239 4.77 -13.88 -15.72
C LEU A 239 5.37 -12.48 -15.71
N SER A 240 5.34 -11.80 -16.85
CA SER A 240 5.82 -10.43 -16.93
C SER A 240 4.70 -9.46 -16.57
N ARG A 241 4.65 -9.02 -15.31
CA ARG A 241 3.67 -8.02 -14.81
C ARG A 241 2.22 -8.38 -15.22
N PRO A 242 1.68 -9.51 -14.72
CA PRO A 242 0.32 -9.94 -15.04
C PRO A 242 -0.71 -8.92 -14.52
N LEU A 243 -1.62 -8.47 -15.38
CA LEU A 243 -2.70 -7.55 -15.04
C LEU A 243 -4.05 -8.29 -15.05
N GLY A 244 -4.79 -8.25 -16.16
CA GLY A 244 -6.05 -8.98 -16.32
C GLY A 244 -5.87 -10.49 -16.20
N VAL A 245 -6.83 -11.16 -15.56
CA VAL A 245 -6.95 -12.62 -15.56
C VAL A 245 -8.39 -13.00 -15.89
N ALA A 246 -8.58 -14.02 -16.74
CA ALA A 246 -9.89 -14.60 -17.04
C ALA A 246 -9.76 -16.12 -17.20
N VAL A 247 -10.83 -16.86 -16.91
CA VAL A 247 -10.83 -18.32 -17.02
C VAL A 247 -12.02 -18.77 -17.85
N ASP A 248 -11.80 -19.62 -18.86
CA ASP A 248 -12.88 -20.14 -19.69
C ASP A 248 -13.55 -21.40 -19.08
N ALA A 249 -14.66 -21.83 -19.70
CA ALA A 249 -15.38 -23.03 -19.28
C ALA A 249 -14.58 -24.34 -19.42
N GLY A 250 -13.48 -24.32 -20.17
CA GLY A 250 -12.51 -25.42 -20.26
C GLY A 250 -11.40 -25.34 -19.21
N ALA A 251 -11.49 -24.40 -18.26
CA ALA A 251 -10.49 -24.07 -17.26
C ALA A 251 -9.14 -23.59 -17.83
N ASN A 252 -9.13 -23.06 -19.06
CA ASN A 252 -7.94 -22.36 -19.57
C ASN A 252 -7.87 -20.96 -18.96
N ILE A 253 -6.67 -20.58 -18.54
CA ILE A 253 -6.37 -19.33 -17.84
C ILE A 253 -5.77 -18.36 -18.84
N TYR A 254 -6.39 -17.21 -19.02
CA TYR A 254 -5.92 -16.12 -19.87
C TYR A 254 -5.34 -15.03 -18.99
N VAL A 255 -4.10 -14.63 -19.26
CA VAL A 255 -3.40 -13.60 -18.49
C VAL A 255 -2.94 -12.48 -19.43
N GLY A 256 -3.38 -11.26 -19.15
CA GLY A 256 -2.91 -10.06 -19.82
C GLY A 256 -1.57 -9.63 -19.24
N SER A 257 -0.57 -9.41 -20.08
CA SER A 257 0.76 -8.94 -19.65
C SER A 257 1.07 -7.57 -20.27
N ASP A 258 1.33 -6.60 -19.40
CA ASP A 258 1.81 -5.24 -19.77
C ASP A 258 3.36 -5.21 -19.91
N GLY A 259 4.04 -6.32 -19.60
CA GLY A 259 5.47 -6.48 -19.95
C GLY A 259 5.67 -7.05 -21.36
N GLY A 260 4.68 -7.77 -21.88
CA GLY A 260 4.71 -8.44 -23.18
C GLY A 260 3.75 -7.87 -24.23
N ASP A 261 2.96 -6.85 -23.90
CA ASP A 261 1.90 -6.29 -24.75
C ASP A 261 1.05 -7.40 -25.40
N ASN A 262 0.71 -8.42 -24.61
CA ASN A 262 0.10 -9.65 -25.11
C ASN A 262 -0.90 -10.26 -24.11
N ILE A 263 -1.56 -11.31 -24.57
CA ILE A 263 -2.40 -12.18 -23.75
C ILE A 263 -1.85 -13.59 -23.88
N GLU A 264 -1.50 -14.20 -22.75
CA GLU A 264 -0.99 -15.58 -22.69
C GLU A 264 -2.07 -16.51 -22.15
N ALA A 265 -2.27 -17.66 -22.78
CA ALA A 265 -3.22 -18.68 -22.38
C ALA A 265 -2.49 -19.90 -21.80
N TYR A 266 -3.01 -20.46 -20.71
CA TYR A 266 -2.47 -21.61 -19.99
C TYR A 266 -3.56 -22.65 -19.74
N SER A 267 -3.19 -23.92 -19.62
CA SER A 267 -4.11 -24.96 -19.17
C SER A 267 -4.39 -24.82 -17.67
N ALA A 268 -5.38 -25.57 -17.15
CA ALA A 268 -5.68 -25.64 -15.73
C ALA A 268 -4.47 -26.08 -14.87
N GLU A 269 -3.56 -26.86 -15.46
CA GLU A 269 -2.31 -27.34 -14.85
C GLU A 269 -1.14 -26.35 -14.99
N GLY A 270 -1.37 -25.17 -15.59
CA GLY A 270 -0.36 -24.13 -15.77
C GLY A 270 0.56 -24.33 -16.98
N ALA A 271 0.24 -25.26 -17.88
CA ALA A 271 1.01 -25.43 -19.11
C ALA A 271 0.65 -24.33 -20.11
N ARG A 272 1.65 -23.57 -20.59
CA ARG A 272 1.41 -22.51 -21.60
C ARG A 272 0.89 -23.12 -22.90
N LEU A 273 -0.27 -22.67 -23.35
CA LEU A 273 -0.95 -23.14 -24.56
C LEU A 273 -0.54 -22.30 -25.77
N PHE A 274 -0.79 -20.99 -25.70
CA PHE A 274 -0.46 -20.05 -26.76
C PHE A 274 -0.35 -18.63 -26.21
N ALA A 275 0.13 -17.70 -27.04
CA ALA A 275 -0.06 -16.27 -26.80
C ALA A 275 -0.71 -15.64 -28.03
N THR A 276 -1.52 -14.63 -27.78
CA THR A 276 -2.18 -13.83 -28.80
C THR A 276 -2.03 -12.35 -28.47
N ALA A 277 -2.57 -11.50 -29.36
CA ALA A 277 -2.64 -10.07 -29.21
C ALA A 277 -1.28 -9.35 -29.06
N THR A 278 -0.15 -10.02 -29.33
CA THR A 278 1.20 -9.46 -29.16
C THR A 278 1.40 -8.18 -29.95
N GLY A 279 1.72 -7.09 -29.25
CA GLY A 279 1.87 -5.73 -29.79
C GLY A 279 0.56 -5.09 -30.24
N SER A 280 -0.58 -5.76 -30.05
CA SER A 280 -1.90 -5.27 -30.42
C SER A 280 -2.75 -4.87 -29.23
N VAL A 281 -2.35 -5.25 -28.00
CA VAL A 281 -2.84 -4.70 -26.73
C VAL A 281 -1.72 -3.87 -26.10
N GLN A 282 -2.06 -2.79 -25.39
CA GLN A 282 -1.05 -1.92 -24.75
C GLN A 282 -1.05 -2.05 -23.23
N MET A 283 -2.22 -2.18 -22.61
CA MET A 283 -2.34 -2.46 -21.17
C MET A 283 -3.63 -3.23 -20.91
N PRO A 284 -3.60 -4.57 -21.07
CA PRO A 284 -4.77 -5.43 -20.85
C PRO A 284 -5.09 -5.52 -19.35
N ASN A 285 -5.71 -4.46 -18.83
CA ASN A 285 -5.89 -4.24 -17.40
C ASN A 285 -6.94 -5.16 -16.78
N ASP A 286 -7.94 -5.54 -17.57
CA ASP A 286 -8.99 -6.47 -17.17
C ASP A 286 -9.56 -7.22 -18.37
N MET A 287 -10.18 -8.38 -18.12
CA MET A 287 -10.70 -9.26 -19.16
C MET A 287 -11.95 -10.02 -18.72
N ALA A 288 -12.91 -10.18 -19.63
CA ALA A 288 -14.10 -11.00 -19.43
C ALA A 288 -14.37 -11.91 -20.64
N LEU A 289 -14.99 -13.07 -20.42
CA LEU A 289 -15.35 -14.03 -21.45
C LEU A 289 -16.87 -14.12 -21.60
N ASP A 290 -17.37 -14.09 -22.84
CA ASP A 290 -18.78 -14.43 -23.11
C ASP A 290 -19.01 -15.96 -23.17
N ALA A 291 -20.28 -16.36 -23.22
CA ALA A 291 -20.67 -17.77 -23.28
C ALA A 291 -20.16 -18.51 -24.54
N GLU A 292 -19.79 -17.78 -25.60
CA GLU A 292 -19.17 -18.34 -26.79
C GLU A 292 -17.62 -18.35 -26.73
N GLY A 293 -17.05 -17.91 -25.61
CA GLY A 293 -15.61 -17.83 -25.38
C GLY A 293 -14.93 -16.66 -26.09
N LYS A 294 -15.66 -15.61 -26.50
CA LYS A 294 -15.02 -14.37 -26.96
C LYS A 294 -14.47 -13.63 -25.75
N LEU A 295 -13.24 -13.15 -25.88
CA LEU A 295 -12.51 -12.43 -24.85
C LEU A 295 -12.64 -10.92 -25.07
N TYR A 296 -13.21 -10.22 -24.10
CA TYR A 296 -13.32 -8.77 -24.06
C TYR A 296 -12.20 -8.24 -23.16
N VAL A 297 -11.37 -7.35 -23.68
CA VAL A 297 -10.15 -6.90 -23.01
C VAL A 297 -10.22 -5.39 -22.84
N ALA A 298 -10.17 -4.93 -21.59
CA ALA A 298 -10.00 -3.52 -21.27
C ALA A 298 -8.55 -3.11 -21.55
N ASP A 299 -8.30 -2.53 -22.72
CA ASP A 299 -6.98 -2.02 -23.09
C ASP A 299 -6.86 -0.55 -22.66
N SER A 300 -6.42 -0.35 -21.42
CA SER A 300 -6.50 0.94 -20.75
C SER A 300 -5.66 2.02 -21.43
N LEU A 301 -4.45 1.69 -21.90
CA LEU A 301 -3.58 2.66 -22.58
C LEU A 301 -4.06 2.97 -24.00
N ALA A 302 -4.69 2.01 -24.68
CA ALA A 302 -5.30 2.23 -25.98
C ALA A 302 -6.67 2.92 -25.89
N ASN A 303 -7.21 3.12 -24.69
CA ASN A 303 -8.53 3.70 -24.42
C ASN A 303 -9.65 3.01 -25.22
N THR A 304 -9.65 1.67 -25.25
CA THR A 304 -10.64 0.88 -26.00
C THR A 304 -10.86 -0.47 -25.35
N ILE A 305 -12.02 -1.07 -25.61
CA ILE A 305 -12.20 -2.51 -25.37
C ILE A 305 -11.88 -3.26 -26.66
N LYS A 306 -11.03 -4.29 -26.59
CA LYS A 306 -10.70 -5.16 -27.74
C LYS A 306 -11.39 -6.50 -27.57
N VAL A 307 -12.01 -7.00 -28.64
CA VAL A 307 -12.73 -8.28 -28.63
C VAL A 307 -11.99 -9.29 -29.49
N PHE A 308 -11.68 -10.46 -28.92
CA PHE A 308 -11.00 -11.56 -29.58
C PHE A 308 -11.90 -12.81 -29.60
N ALA A 309 -11.76 -13.63 -30.63
CA ALA A 309 -12.35 -14.97 -30.66
C ALA A 309 -11.62 -15.90 -29.67
N SER A 310 -12.25 -17.01 -29.31
CA SER A 310 -11.63 -18.09 -28.52
C SER A 310 -10.35 -18.66 -29.16
N SER A 311 -10.20 -18.53 -30.48
CA SER A 311 -8.96 -18.88 -31.20
C SER A 311 -7.83 -17.85 -31.04
N GLY A 312 -8.07 -16.75 -30.32
CA GLY A 312 -7.17 -15.60 -30.19
C GLY A 312 -7.22 -14.59 -31.33
N ALA A 313 -8.04 -14.80 -32.37
CA ALA A 313 -8.12 -13.86 -33.49
C ALA A 313 -8.84 -12.56 -33.08
N TRP A 314 -8.28 -11.40 -33.44
CA TRP A 314 -8.96 -10.11 -33.22
C TRP A 314 -10.24 -10.02 -34.04
N LEU A 315 -11.33 -9.55 -33.42
CA LEU A 315 -12.63 -9.40 -34.06
C LEU A 315 -12.99 -7.94 -34.31
N ARG A 316 -12.96 -7.11 -33.26
CA ARG A 316 -13.33 -5.68 -33.32
C ARG A 316 -12.87 -4.93 -32.07
N ASN A 317 -13.04 -3.62 -32.11
CA ASN A 317 -12.95 -2.74 -30.95
C ASN A 317 -14.36 -2.27 -30.56
N ILE A 318 -14.56 -2.02 -29.27
CA ILE A 318 -15.74 -1.35 -28.71
C ILE A 318 -15.27 -0.08 -28.00
N GLY A 319 -15.99 1.01 -28.25
CA GLY A 319 -15.59 2.35 -27.84
C GLY A 319 -14.33 2.83 -28.56
N GLY A 320 -13.60 3.74 -27.92
CA GLY A 320 -12.35 4.32 -28.42
C GLY A 320 -12.04 5.64 -27.72
N PRO A 321 -10.85 6.25 -27.93
CA PRO A 321 -10.48 7.49 -27.28
C PRO A 321 -11.50 8.61 -27.57
N GLY A 322 -12.03 9.25 -26.53
CA GLY A 322 -12.92 10.40 -26.68
C GLY A 322 -13.73 10.73 -25.43
N GLU A 323 -14.27 11.93 -25.37
CA GLU A 323 -14.98 12.46 -24.19
C GLU A 323 -16.51 12.24 -24.25
N SER A 324 -17.05 11.98 -25.44
CA SER A 324 -18.50 11.78 -25.63
C SER A 324 -18.95 10.43 -25.11
N ASP A 325 -20.27 10.21 -25.08
CA ASP A 325 -20.84 8.88 -24.91
C ASP A 325 -20.27 7.90 -25.95
N GLY A 326 -19.88 6.71 -25.49
CA GLY A 326 -19.14 5.72 -26.26
C GLY A 326 -17.62 5.95 -26.35
N GLY A 327 -17.15 7.14 -25.99
CA GLY A 327 -15.72 7.47 -25.89
C GLY A 327 -15.15 7.10 -24.52
N LEU A 328 -13.97 6.50 -24.48
CA LEU A 328 -13.33 5.96 -23.28
C LEU A 328 -12.04 6.72 -22.97
N LEU A 329 -11.71 6.79 -21.69
CA LEU A 329 -10.43 7.25 -21.17
C LEU A 329 -10.01 6.34 -20.01
N PHE A 330 -8.95 5.59 -20.25
CA PHE A 330 -8.40 4.63 -19.30
C PHE A 330 -9.46 3.63 -18.78
N PRO A 331 -10.13 2.85 -19.65
CA PRO A 331 -11.08 1.84 -19.20
C PRO A 331 -10.36 0.83 -18.30
N ALA A 332 -10.81 0.70 -17.05
CA ALA A 332 -10.14 -0.08 -16.02
C ALA A 332 -10.65 -1.53 -15.94
N ALA A 333 -11.95 -1.74 -16.18
CA ALA A 333 -12.58 -3.05 -16.06
C ALA A 333 -13.72 -3.24 -17.06
N VAL A 334 -14.05 -4.51 -17.31
CA VAL A 334 -15.19 -4.95 -18.12
C VAL A 334 -16.01 -5.99 -17.38
N ALA A 335 -17.33 -5.86 -17.39
CA ALA A 335 -18.25 -6.86 -16.85
C ALA A 335 -19.35 -7.16 -17.87
N LEU A 336 -19.69 -8.45 -18.01
CA LEU A 336 -20.77 -8.90 -18.88
C LEU A 336 -22.00 -9.21 -18.04
N ALA A 337 -23.16 -8.71 -18.46
CA ALA A 337 -24.44 -9.05 -17.85
C ALA A 337 -25.43 -9.53 -18.91
N TYR A 338 -26.20 -10.55 -18.58
CA TYR A 338 -27.21 -11.12 -19.47
C TYR A 338 -28.58 -10.94 -18.83
N ARG A 339 -29.45 -10.16 -19.47
CA ARG A 339 -30.83 -10.02 -18.99
C ARG A 339 -31.58 -11.32 -19.23
N PRO A 340 -32.50 -11.73 -18.33
CA PRO A 340 -33.39 -12.83 -18.60
C PRO A 340 -34.14 -12.59 -19.91
N GLN A 341 -33.94 -13.47 -20.91
CA GLN A 341 -34.57 -13.39 -22.25
C GLN A 341 -34.13 -12.18 -23.11
N GLY A 342 -33.10 -11.43 -22.71
CA GLY A 342 -32.54 -10.30 -23.47
C GLY A 342 -31.16 -10.59 -24.06
N GLU A 343 -30.67 -9.65 -24.86
CA GLU A 343 -29.29 -9.65 -25.34
C GLU A 343 -28.32 -9.30 -24.20
N GLY A 344 -27.05 -9.72 -24.33
CA GLY A 344 -26.01 -9.38 -23.37
C GLY A 344 -25.60 -7.91 -23.44
N GLU A 345 -25.16 -7.38 -22.31
CA GLU A 345 -24.64 -6.03 -22.18
C GLU A 345 -23.20 -6.08 -21.65
N LEU A 346 -22.35 -5.18 -22.15
CA LEU A 346 -20.99 -4.96 -21.71
C LEU A 346 -20.94 -3.67 -20.89
N PHE A 347 -20.58 -3.78 -19.62
CA PHE A 347 -20.33 -2.66 -18.73
C PHE A 347 -18.83 -2.38 -18.69
N VAL A 348 -18.46 -1.10 -18.75
CA VAL A 348 -17.07 -0.64 -18.77
C VAL A 348 -16.86 0.38 -17.66
N ALA A 349 -15.90 0.12 -16.77
CA ALA A 349 -15.42 1.09 -15.81
C ALA A 349 -14.52 2.11 -16.52
N ASP A 350 -15.10 3.23 -16.93
CA ASP A 350 -14.40 4.30 -17.65
C ASP A 350 -13.72 5.23 -16.62
N GLN A 351 -12.63 4.74 -16.03
CA GLN A 351 -11.98 5.34 -14.87
C GLN A 351 -11.60 6.80 -15.09
N GLY A 352 -11.03 7.12 -16.26
CA GLY A 352 -10.56 8.46 -16.57
C GLY A 352 -11.67 9.51 -16.63
N HIS A 353 -12.91 9.07 -16.91
CA HIS A 353 -14.10 9.93 -16.87
C HIS A 353 -14.96 9.73 -15.62
N SER A 354 -14.52 8.91 -14.66
CA SER A 354 -15.23 8.63 -13.40
C SER A 354 -16.69 8.22 -13.63
N ARG A 355 -16.92 7.30 -14.58
CA ARG A 355 -18.26 6.83 -14.96
C ARG A 355 -18.26 5.35 -15.36
N VAL A 356 -19.45 4.77 -15.42
CA VAL A 356 -19.67 3.45 -16.03
C VAL A 356 -20.42 3.65 -17.33
N GLN A 357 -19.90 3.05 -18.41
CA GLN A 357 -20.54 3.05 -19.72
C GLN A 357 -21.02 1.64 -20.08
N VAL A 358 -22.17 1.57 -20.75
CA VAL A 358 -22.80 0.31 -21.12
C VAL A 358 -22.99 0.25 -22.63
N PHE A 359 -22.59 -0.87 -23.21
CA PHE A 359 -22.69 -1.20 -24.62
C PHE A 359 -23.48 -2.49 -24.80
N ASP A 360 -24.04 -2.72 -25.98
CA ASP A 360 -24.40 -4.07 -26.39
C ASP A 360 -23.14 -4.87 -26.79
N LEU A 361 -23.26 -6.19 -26.97
CA LEU A 361 -22.11 -7.04 -27.37
C LEU A 361 -21.64 -6.82 -28.83
N ASN A 362 -22.40 -6.05 -29.61
CA ASN A 362 -22.01 -5.60 -30.95
C ASN A 362 -21.15 -4.33 -30.90
N GLY A 363 -21.14 -3.63 -29.77
CA GLY A 363 -20.36 -2.42 -29.52
C GLY A 363 -21.13 -1.11 -29.64
N ASN A 364 -22.46 -1.16 -29.75
CA ASN A 364 -23.27 0.05 -29.76
C ASN A 364 -23.42 0.58 -28.33
N PHE A 365 -23.18 1.88 -28.15
CA PHE A 365 -23.42 2.54 -26.87
C PHE A 365 -24.91 2.51 -26.52
N LEU A 366 -25.22 2.19 -25.27
CA LEU A 366 -26.59 2.13 -24.75
C LEU A 366 -26.87 3.24 -23.74
N ARG A 367 -26.02 3.36 -22.71
CA ARG A 367 -26.20 4.31 -21.60
C ARG A 367 -24.91 4.53 -20.83
N THR A 368 -24.92 5.57 -20.01
CA THR A 368 -23.87 5.87 -19.04
C THR A 368 -24.50 6.32 -17.73
N PHE A 369 -23.80 6.09 -16.62
CA PHE A 369 -24.14 6.63 -15.32
C PHE A 369 -22.89 6.82 -14.47
N GLY A 370 -23.03 7.55 -13.37
CA GLY A 370 -21.88 8.05 -12.62
C GLY A 370 -21.43 9.44 -13.04
N SER A 371 -20.78 10.13 -12.12
CA SER A 371 -20.13 11.41 -12.37
C SER A 371 -18.94 11.57 -11.41
N ALA A 372 -17.99 12.44 -11.76
CA ALA A 372 -16.84 12.69 -10.91
C ALA A 372 -17.22 13.27 -9.53
N VAL A 373 -16.50 12.83 -8.50
CA VAL A 373 -16.55 13.38 -7.14
C VAL A 373 -15.13 13.44 -6.56
N GLU A 374 -14.93 14.21 -5.49
CA GLU A 374 -13.66 14.23 -4.75
C GLU A 374 -13.55 13.05 -3.76
N ALA A 375 -12.32 12.59 -3.49
CA ALA A 375 -12.00 11.37 -2.72
C ALA A 375 -12.59 11.28 -1.30
N PHE A 376 -12.95 12.42 -0.70
CA PHE A 376 -13.50 12.50 0.66
C PHE A 376 -14.83 13.24 0.71
N SER A 377 -15.50 13.38 -0.44
CA SER A 377 -16.82 13.99 -0.50
C SER A 377 -17.84 13.14 0.25
N SER A 378 -18.78 13.77 0.95
CA SER A 378 -19.96 13.09 1.50
C SER A 378 -21.06 12.85 0.46
N ASP A 379 -20.97 13.47 -0.72
CA ASP A 379 -21.92 13.36 -1.83
C ASP A 379 -21.40 12.38 -2.89
N TRP A 380 -21.00 11.18 -2.44
CA TRP A 380 -20.36 10.16 -3.27
C TRP A 380 -21.34 9.14 -3.88
N GLN A 381 -22.57 9.09 -3.39
CA GLN A 381 -23.56 8.08 -3.79
C GLN A 381 -23.88 8.16 -5.29
N GLY A 382 -23.60 7.07 -6.02
CA GLY A 382 -23.76 7.00 -7.47
C GLY A 382 -22.72 7.84 -8.24
N LYS A 383 -21.64 8.28 -7.59
CA LYS A 383 -20.54 9.06 -8.16
C LYS A 383 -19.21 8.36 -7.92
N PHE A 384 -18.20 8.71 -8.70
CA PHE A 384 -16.91 8.01 -8.69
C PHE A 384 -15.74 8.98 -8.66
N VAL A 385 -14.63 8.53 -8.10
CA VAL A 385 -13.32 9.18 -8.22
C VAL A 385 -12.52 8.38 -9.24
N LYS A 386 -12.34 7.08 -8.96
CA LYS A 386 -11.61 6.14 -9.81
C LYS A 386 -12.27 4.77 -9.70
N VAL A 387 -13.40 4.61 -10.40
CA VAL A 387 -14.02 3.29 -10.58
C VAL A 387 -12.99 2.35 -11.22
N GLN A 388 -12.75 1.22 -10.58
CA GLN A 388 -11.69 0.27 -10.91
C GLN A 388 -12.22 -1.06 -11.41
N SER A 389 -13.31 -1.55 -10.82
CA SER A 389 -13.87 -2.87 -11.12
C SER A 389 -15.39 -2.89 -11.00
N LEU A 390 -16.00 -3.83 -11.70
CA LEU A 390 -17.44 -4.04 -11.83
C LEU A 390 -17.74 -5.54 -11.69
N ALA A 391 -18.68 -5.90 -10.84
CA ALA A 391 -19.19 -7.27 -10.70
C ALA A 391 -20.72 -7.28 -10.56
N PHE A 392 -21.34 -8.41 -10.86
CA PHE A 392 -22.78 -8.60 -10.69
C PHE A 392 -23.04 -9.69 -9.65
N ASP A 393 -24.00 -9.45 -8.76
CA ASP A 393 -24.52 -10.50 -7.89
C ASP A 393 -25.65 -11.29 -8.56
N SER A 394 -26.11 -12.38 -7.93
CA SER A 394 -27.19 -13.23 -8.44
C SER A 394 -28.54 -12.50 -8.55
N GLN A 395 -28.71 -11.37 -7.85
CA GLN A 395 -29.88 -10.51 -7.94
C GLN A 395 -29.80 -9.55 -9.14
N GLY A 396 -28.67 -9.52 -9.84
CA GLY A 396 -28.41 -8.65 -10.97
C GLY A 396 -28.08 -7.21 -10.59
N ARG A 397 -27.68 -6.94 -9.34
CA ARG A 397 -27.20 -5.62 -8.93
C ARG A 397 -25.75 -5.46 -9.34
N LEU A 398 -25.36 -4.23 -9.70
CA LEU A 398 -23.99 -3.90 -10.10
C LEU A 398 -23.19 -3.46 -8.88
N HIS A 399 -22.04 -4.09 -8.65
CA HIS A 399 -21.10 -3.71 -7.60
C HIS A 399 -19.90 -3.05 -8.25
N ALA A 400 -19.62 -1.80 -7.88
CA ALA A 400 -18.56 -0.99 -8.47
C ALA A 400 -17.51 -0.62 -7.41
N ALA A 401 -16.32 -1.20 -7.52
CA ALA A 401 -15.19 -0.86 -6.67
C ALA A 401 -14.56 0.46 -7.13
N ASP A 402 -14.38 1.40 -6.22
CA ASP A 402 -13.71 2.67 -6.47
C ASP A 402 -12.51 2.85 -5.54
N CYS A 403 -11.31 2.81 -6.11
CA CYS A 403 -10.09 2.90 -5.32
C CYS A 403 -9.78 4.31 -4.81
N GLY A 404 -10.39 5.34 -5.40
CA GLY A 404 -10.26 6.71 -4.94
C GLY A 404 -11.16 7.02 -3.74
N LEU A 405 -12.33 6.38 -3.67
CA LEU A 405 -13.24 6.46 -2.53
C LEU A 405 -12.97 5.42 -1.44
N ASN A 406 -12.21 4.35 -1.74
CA ASN A 406 -12.07 3.17 -0.89
C ASN A 406 -13.43 2.59 -0.51
N LYS A 407 -14.30 2.45 -1.51
CA LYS A 407 -15.67 1.95 -1.36
C LYS A 407 -16.02 1.05 -2.53
N ILE A 408 -16.92 0.12 -2.28
CA ILE A 408 -17.61 -0.63 -3.32
C ILE A 408 -19.08 -0.23 -3.24
N GLN A 409 -19.63 0.35 -4.31
CA GLN A 409 -21.04 0.76 -4.34
C GLN A 409 -21.89 -0.32 -5.01
N ILE A 410 -23.03 -0.66 -4.41
CA ILE A 410 -24.09 -1.46 -5.03
C ILE A 410 -25.06 -0.50 -5.73
N LEU A 411 -25.26 -0.71 -7.03
CA LEU A 411 -25.96 0.19 -7.92
C LEU A 411 -27.01 -0.58 -8.74
N ASP A 412 -28.08 0.11 -9.09
CA ASP A 412 -29.01 -0.35 -10.11
C ASP A 412 -28.32 -0.29 -11.50
N PRO A 413 -28.21 -1.40 -12.23
CA PRO A 413 -27.44 -1.45 -13.49
C PRO A 413 -28.13 -0.75 -14.67
N MET A 414 -29.41 -0.38 -14.53
CA MET A 414 -30.16 0.34 -15.56
C MET A 414 -29.96 1.85 -15.44
N THR A 415 -29.98 2.35 -14.20
CA THR A 415 -30.06 3.78 -13.90
C THR A 415 -28.79 4.33 -13.25
N GLY A 416 -27.95 3.46 -12.69
CA GLY A 416 -26.82 3.83 -11.82
C GLY A 416 -27.26 4.37 -10.46
N ALA A 417 -28.52 4.18 -10.07
CA ALA A 417 -29.01 4.62 -8.78
C ALA A 417 -28.30 3.86 -7.65
N TYR A 418 -27.84 4.60 -6.65
CA TYR A 418 -27.21 4.04 -5.46
C TYR A 418 -28.21 3.19 -4.66
N MET A 419 -27.78 2.01 -4.22
CA MET A 419 -28.55 1.10 -3.40
C MET A 419 -27.88 0.89 -2.03
N ASP A 420 -26.59 0.55 -2.03
CA ASP A 420 -25.84 0.20 -0.81
C ASP A 420 -24.32 0.31 -1.04
N TYR A 421 -23.49 -0.02 -0.05
CA TYR A 421 -22.04 -0.06 -0.19
C TYR A 421 -21.33 -1.03 0.77
N TYR A 422 -20.09 -1.37 0.41
CA TYR A 422 -19.13 -2.01 1.30
C TYR A 422 -17.99 -1.06 1.62
N GLY A 423 -17.48 -1.20 2.84
CA GLY A 423 -16.18 -0.70 3.23
C GLY A 423 -16.07 0.81 3.44
N GLU A 424 -14.96 1.15 4.07
CA GLU A 424 -14.47 2.49 4.33
C GLU A 424 -12.95 2.47 4.28
N PHE A 425 -12.32 3.63 4.15
CA PHE A 425 -10.87 3.69 4.18
C PHE A 425 -10.32 3.14 5.49
N GLY A 426 -9.37 2.21 5.40
CA GLY A 426 -8.64 1.73 6.55
C GLY A 426 -7.85 0.46 6.27
N PHE A 427 -7.23 -0.06 7.32
CA PHE A 427 -6.30 -1.18 7.28
C PHE A 427 -6.81 -2.41 8.01
N SER A 428 -7.97 -2.36 8.65
CA SER A 428 -8.55 -3.52 9.33
C SER A 428 -9.31 -4.42 8.36
N TYR A 429 -9.75 -5.59 8.80
CA TYR A 429 -10.69 -6.43 8.02
C TYR A 429 -11.99 -5.68 7.75
N GLY A 430 -12.50 -5.82 6.52
CA GLY A 430 -13.69 -5.09 6.06
C GLY A 430 -13.43 -3.61 5.71
N GLN A 431 -12.23 -3.08 5.97
CA GLN A 431 -11.80 -1.77 5.53
C GLN A 431 -10.99 -1.87 4.24
N LEU A 432 -11.15 -0.90 3.35
CA LEU A 432 -10.60 -0.90 2.01
C LEU A 432 -9.47 0.12 1.91
N ASN A 433 -8.40 -0.26 1.21
CA ASN A 433 -7.31 0.63 0.84
C ASN A 433 -6.86 0.27 -0.58
N VAL A 434 -7.20 1.13 -1.53
CA VAL A 434 -6.97 0.87 -2.96
C VAL A 434 -7.56 -0.49 -3.40
N PRO A 435 -8.88 -0.72 -3.24
CA PRO A 435 -9.53 -1.90 -3.82
C PRO A 435 -9.40 -1.84 -5.34
N LEU A 436 -8.62 -2.75 -5.93
CA LEU A 436 -8.43 -2.80 -7.38
C LEU A 436 -9.44 -3.70 -8.08
N ASP A 437 -9.94 -4.73 -7.38
CA ASP A 437 -10.92 -5.63 -7.97
C ASP A 437 -11.97 -6.12 -6.97
N ILE A 438 -13.14 -6.40 -7.50
CA ILE A 438 -14.22 -7.10 -6.83
C ILE A 438 -14.68 -8.24 -7.74
N PHE A 439 -14.82 -9.42 -7.17
CA PHE A 439 -15.38 -10.58 -7.82
C PHE A 439 -16.50 -11.15 -6.96
N ILE A 440 -17.61 -11.52 -7.57
CA ILE A 440 -18.73 -12.16 -6.87
C ILE A 440 -18.85 -13.57 -7.41
N THR A 441 -18.69 -14.56 -6.52
CA THR A 441 -18.74 -15.97 -6.91
C THR A 441 -20.16 -16.40 -7.26
N VAL A 442 -20.29 -17.58 -7.86
CA VAL A 442 -21.60 -18.17 -8.16
C VAL A 442 -22.45 -18.46 -6.91
N GLU A 443 -21.83 -18.48 -5.73
CA GLU A 443 -22.46 -18.58 -4.41
C GLU A 443 -22.78 -17.22 -3.76
N ASP A 444 -22.67 -16.11 -4.50
CA ASP A 444 -22.80 -14.72 -4.00
C ASP A 444 -21.79 -14.30 -2.93
N GLN A 445 -20.62 -14.95 -2.92
CA GLN A 445 -19.52 -14.52 -2.05
C GLN A 445 -18.77 -13.36 -2.71
N THR A 446 -18.75 -12.21 -2.04
CA THR A 446 -17.99 -11.04 -2.52
C THR A 446 -16.53 -11.16 -2.10
N ILE A 447 -15.63 -11.31 -3.07
CA ILE A 447 -14.19 -11.34 -2.87
C ILE A 447 -13.59 -10.03 -3.40
N VAL A 448 -12.72 -9.41 -2.62
CA VAL A 448 -12.09 -8.13 -2.97
C VAL A 448 -10.57 -8.27 -2.99
N ALA A 449 -9.96 -7.78 -4.06
CA ALA A 449 -8.52 -7.55 -4.12
C ALA A 449 -8.20 -6.20 -3.45
N ASN A 450 -7.89 -6.24 -2.16
CA ASN A 450 -7.60 -5.07 -1.33
C ASN A 450 -6.11 -4.73 -1.41
N SER A 451 -5.72 -4.19 -2.56
CA SER A 451 -4.32 -4.16 -2.99
C SER A 451 -3.43 -3.30 -2.12
N GLY A 452 -3.94 -2.20 -1.57
CA GLY A 452 -3.19 -1.35 -0.64
C GLY A 452 -2.98 -1.99 0.73
N ASN A 453 -3.78 -3.00 1.07
CA ASN A 453 -3.63 -3.82 2.27
C ASN A 453 -2.97 -5.19 1.97
N HIS A 454 -2.50 -5.40 0.74
CA HIS A 454 -1.80 -6.61 0.28
C HIS A 454 -2.59 -7.93 0.51
N ARG A 455 -3.92 -7.90 0.45
CA ARG A 455 -4.73 -9.09 0.74
C ARG A 455 -5.93 -9.29 -0.19
N LEU A 456 -6.44 -10.51 -0.18
CA LEU A 456 -7.77 -10.85 -0.69
C LEU A 456 -8.71 -11.01 0.51
N GLU A 457 -9.92 -10.51 0.39
CA GLU A 457 -10.90 -10.57 1.49
C GLU A 457 -12.27 -11.00 1.00
N ILE A 458 -12.94 -11.78 1.83
CA ILE A 458 -14.37 -12.03 1.68
C ILE A 458 -15.11 -10.93 2.43
N MET A 459 -15.89 -10.14 1.71
CA MET A 459 -16.66 -9.03 2.25
C MET A 459 -18.10 -9.45 2.49
N GLN A 460 -18.66 -9.01 3.61
CA GLN A 460 -20.09 -9.06 3.89
C GLN A 460 -20.66 -7.63 3.84
N PRO A 461 -21.93 -7.43 3.42
CA PRO A 461 -22.56 -6.12 3.47
C PRO A 461 -22.56 -5.59 4.91
N ALA A 462 -22.41 -4.28 5.09
CA ALA A 462 -22.54 -3.67 6.40
C ALA A 462 -23.98 -3.92 6.95
N PRO A 463 -24.14 -4.24 8.24
CA PRO A 463 -25.45 -4.54 8.84
C PRO A 463 -26.40 -3.33 8.91
#